data_AF-Q6WV23-F1
#
_entry.id   AF-Q6WV23-F1
#
_cell.length_a   1.000
_cell.length_b   1.000
_cell.length_c   1.000
_cell.angle_alpha   90.00
_cell.angle_beta   90.00
_cell.angle_gamma   90.00
#
_symmetry.space_group_name_H-M   'P 1'
#
loop_
_entity.id
_entity.type
_entity.pdbx_description
1 polymer ?
#
loop_
_entity_poly.entity_id
_entity_poly.type
_entity_poly.pdbx_seq_one_letter_code
_entity_poly.pdbx_strand_id
1 'polypeptide(L)' 'LAGSTTPPLVLDTLRLRDPTCKPASRSPLNDRAWFHVPLSGCGTRYWLEGEKIMYENEVRALRSDSVL' A
#
# COMPACT_ATOMS: atom_id res chain seq x y z
N LEU A 1 1.58 -0.31 -19.60
CA LEU A 1 0.38 -0.81 -18.90
C LEU A 1 0.87 -1.76 -17.82
N ALA A 2 0.41 -1.62 -16.57
CA ALA A 2 0.73 -2.61 -15.54
C ALA A 2 0.14 -3.96 -15.97
N GLY A 3 0.92 -5.04 -15.87
CA GLY A 3 0.44 -6.39 -16.21
C GLY A 3 -0.64 -6.84 -15.24
N SER A 4 -1.57 -7.69 -15.71
CA SER A 4 -2.58 -8.31 -14.85
C SER A 4 -1.92 -9.33 -13.92
N THR A 5 -2.28 -9.34 -12.63
CA THR A 5 -1.89 -10.43 -11.71
C THR A 5 -2.86 -11.61 -11.82
N THR A 6 -2.43 -12.78 -11.37
CA THR A 6 -3.30 -13.96 -11.18
C THR A 6 -3.10 -14.47 -9.76
N PRO A 7 -4.11 -14.38 -8.87
CA PRO A 7 -5.45 -13.82 -9.11
C PRO A 7 -5.41 -12.29 -9.37
N PRO A 8 -6.48 -11.71 -9.96
CA PRO A 8 -6.58 -10.28 -10.15
C PRO A 8 -6.43 -9.52 -8.83
N LEU A 9 -5.66 -8.42 -8.86
CA LEU A 9 -5.49 -7.56 -7.71
C LEU A 9 -6.80 -6.82 -7.41
N VAL A 10 -7.33 -6.99 -6.21
CA VAL A 10 -8.49 -6.24 -5.73
C VAL A 10 -7.99 -5.04 -4.95
N LEU A 11 -8.23 -3.82 -5.46
CA LEU A 11 -7.68 -2.60 -4.84
C LEU A 11 -8.16 -2.37 -3.40
N ASP A 12 -9.31 -2.92 -3.00
CA ASP A 12 -9.83 -2.83 -1.62
C ASP A 12 -9.06 -3.68 -0.61
N THR A 13 -8.25 -4.63 -1.07
CA THR A 13 -7.40 -5.45 -0.19
C THR A 13 -6.02 -4.84 0.04
N LEU A 14 -5.73 -3.71 -0.61
CA LEU A 14 -4.51 -2.96 -0.39
C LEU A 14 -4.50 -2.34 1.01
N ARG A 15 -3.42 -2.60 1.75
CA ARG A 15 -3.16 -2.05 3.09
C ARG A 15 -1.75 -1.48 3.13
N LEU A 16 -1.58 -0.37 3.83
CA LEU A 16 -0.28 0.05 4.31
C LEU A 16 0.12 -0.75 5.56
N ARG A 17 1.35 -0.55 6.05
CA ARG A 17 1.81 -1.19 7.29
C ARG A 17 0.88 -0.89 8.48
N ASP A 18 0.35 0.33 8.55
CA ASP A 18 -0.81 0.66 9.41
C ASP A 18 -2.12 0.49 8.62
N PRO A 19 -2.99 -0.46 8.98
CA PRO A 19 -4.22 -0.74 8.24
C PRO A 19 -5.30 0.34 8.38
N THR A 20 -5.17 1.26 9.34
CA THR A 20 -6.10 2.39 9.49
C THR A 20 -5.92 3.44 8.39
N CYS A 21 -4.72 3.51 7.78
CA CYS A 21 -4.45 4.35 6.63
C CYS A 21 -5.02 3.74 5.35
N LYS A 22 -6.16 4.29 4.91
CA LYS A 22 -6.86 3.91 3.68
C LYS A 22 -6.33 4.69 2.47
N PRO A 23 -6.60 4.23 1.23
CA PRO A 23 -6.32 5.02 0.03
C PRO A 23 -7.00 6.39 0.12
N ALA A 24 -6.30 7.44 -0.31
CA ALA A 24 -6.85 8.79 -0.42
C ALA A 24 -7.86 8.88 -1.58
N SER A 25 -7.60 8.16 -2.67
CA SER A 25 -8.50 8.10 -3.82
C SER A 25 -8.26 6.84 -4.67
N ARG A 26 -9.23 6.54 -5.55
CA ARG A 26 -9.16 5.46 -6.54
C ARG A 26 -9.53 5.99 -7.91
N SER A 27 -8.98 5.37 -8.96
CA SER A 27 -9.36 5.74 -10.32
C SER A 27 -10.79 5.27 -10.60
N PRO A 28 -11.57 5.99 -11.42
CA PRO A 28 -12.89 5.54 -11.85
C PRO A 28 -12.88 4.20 -12.60
N LEU A 29 -11.74 3.86 -13.21
CA LEU A 29 -11.51 2.60 -13.93
C LEU A 29 -11.09 1.44 -13.01
N ASN A 30 -10.93 1.69 -11.70
CA ASN A 30 -10.50 0.73 -10.69
C ASN A 30 -9.17 0.03 -11.00
N ASP A 31 -8.28 0.72 -11.73
CA ASP A 31 -6.94 0.24 -12.09
C ASP A 31 -5.83 0.79 -11.16
N ARG A 32 -6.14 1.81 -10.35
CA ARG A 32 -5.18 2.48 -9.46
C ARG A 32 -5.80 2.94 -8.14
N ALA A 33 -4.99 2.89 -7.09
CA ALA A 33 -5.26 3.48 -5.79
C ALA A 33 -4.09 4.38 -5.39
N TRP A 34 -4.38 5.57 -4.86
CA TRP A 34 -3.37 6.50 -4.36
C TRP A 34 -3.41 6.56 -2.84
N PHE A 35 -2.24 6.48 -2.23
CA PHE A 35 -2.07 6.68 -0.80
C PHE A 35 -1.27 7.96 -0.57
N HIS A 36 -1.62 8.69 0.48
CA HIS A 36 -0.75 9.70 1.06
C HIS A 36 -0.12 9.10 2.31
N VAL A 37 1.19 8.92 2.27
CA VAL A 37 1.94 8.28 3.36
C VAL A 37 2.77 9.35 4.06
N PRO A 38 2.39 9.78 5.28
CA PRO A 38 3.23 10.68 6.06
C PRO A 38 4.54 10.00 6.45
N LEU A 39 5.64 10.76 6.46
CA LEU A 39 6.97 10.26 6.83
C LEU A 39 7.01 9.69 8.26
N SER A 40 6.20 10.24 9.16
CA SER A 40 6.10 9.82 10.57
C SER A 40 4.80 9.08 10.92
N GLY A 41 3.99 8.70 9.92
CA GLY A 41 2.67 8.10 10.12
C GLY A 41 2.44 6.86 9.27
N CYS A 42 1.24 6.30 9.32
CA CYS A 42 0.84 5.12 8.55
C CYS A 42 1.77 3.90 8.68
N GLY A 43 2.42 3.76 9.82
CA GLY A 43 3.40 2.70 10.08
C GLY A 43 4.73 2.88 9.34
N THR A 44 5.01 4.06 8.78
CA THR A 44 6.32 4.35 8.17
C THR A 44 7.42 4.18 9.23
N ARG A 45 8.39 3.33 8.93
CA ARG A 45 9.61 3.17 9.73
C ARG A 45 10.66 4.12 9.20
N TYR A 46 11.52 4.60 10.09
CA TYR A 46 12.67 5.39 9.69
C TYR A 46 13.90 5.03 10.50
N TRP A 47 15.06 5.20 9.87
CA TRP A 47 16.36 4.99 10.50
C TRP A 47 17.40 5.90 9.84
N LEU A 48 18.52 6.10 10.54
CA LEU A 48 19.68 6.80 10.00
C LEU A 48 20.59 5.80 9.29
N GLU A 49 21.02 6.14 8.08
CA GLU A 49 22.00 5.40 7.30
C GLU A 49 23.05 6.40 6.77
N GLY A 50 24.20 6.46 7.46
CA GLY A 50 25.20 7.50 7.26
C GLY A 50 24.62 8.88 7.53
N GLU A 51 24.65 9.76 6.54
CA GLU A 51 24.13 11.12 6.61
C GLU A 51 22.67 11.25 6.11
N LYS A 52 21.98 10.12 5.87
CA LYS A 52 20.61 10.10 5.34
C LYS A 52 19.63 9.54 6.36
N ILE A 53 18.41 10.05 6.34
CA ILE A 53 17.26 9.40 6.99
C ILE A 53 16.54 8.58 5.92
N MET A 54 16.47 7.28 6.14
CA MET A 54 15.71 6.35 5.31
C MET A 54 14.29 6.26 5.84
N TYR A 55 13.31 6.27 4.94
CA TYR A 55 11.90 6.07 5.27
C TYR A 55 11.39 4.87 4.48
N GLU A 56 10.77 3.94 5.19
CA GLU A 56 10.21 2.72 4.62
C GLU A 56 8.74 2.58 5.01
N ASN A 57 7.90 2.37 4.01
CA ASN A 57 6.56 1.87 4.19
C ASN A 57 6.34 0.72 3.21
N GLU A 58 5.25 -0.02 3.40
CA GLU A 58 4.94 -1.20 2.64
C GLU A 58 3.48 -1.16 2.21
N VAL A 59 3.24 -1.45 0.93
CA VAL A 59 1.90 -1.68 0.40
C VAL A 59 1.74 -3.19 0.23
N ARG A 60 0.79 -3.79 0.95
CA ARG A 60 0.46 -5.21 0.85
C ARG A 60 -0.91 -5.39 0.22
N ALA A 61 -1.01 -6.33 -0.71
CA ALA A 61 -2.30 -6.88 -1.11
C ALA A 61 -2.52 -8.16 -0.29
N LEU A 62 -3.47 -8.14 0.63
CA LEU A 62 -3.90 -9.39 1.25
C LEU A 62 -4.71 -10.14 0.19
N ARG A 63 -4.28 -11.36 -0.16
CA ARG A 63 -5.19 -12.27 -0.82
C ARG A 63 -6.34 -12.45 0.16
N SER A 64 -7.58 -12.19 -0.27
CA SER A 64 -8.69 -12.83 0.40
C SER A 64 -8.47 -14.32 0.16
N ASP A 65 -7.77 -14.98 1.08
CA ASP A 65 -7.72 -16.43 1.07
C ASP A 65 -9.17 -16.88 1.00
N SER A 66 -9.42 -17.67 -0.04
CA SER A 66 -10.74 -18.11 -0.47
C SER A 66 -11.59 -18.44 0.75
N VAL A 67 -12.78 -17.85 0.83
CA VAL A 67 -13.82 -18.32 1.75
C VAL A 67 -13.97 -19.82 1.47
N LEU A 68 -13.63 -20.64 2.47
CA LEU A 68 -13.93 -22.07 2.49
C LEU A 68 -15.44 -22.29 2.35
#